data_AF-A0A1U7LJ48-F1
#
_entry.id   AF-A0A1U7LJ48-F1
#
_cell.length_a   1.000
_cell.length_b   1.000
_cell.length_c   1.000
_cell.angle_alpha   90.00
_cell.angle_beta   90.00
_cell.angle_gamma   90.00
#
_symmetry.space_group_name_H-M   'P 1'
#
loop_
_entity.id
_entity.type
_entity.pdbx_description
1 polymer ?
#
loop_
_entity_poly.entity_id
_entity_poly.type
_entity_poly.pdbx_seq_one_letter_code
_entity_poly.pdbx_strand_id
1 'polypeptide(L)'
;MFYECDELNCALARLGITCSNRNFEKGIASYENFKLSQKRYAVCWTGNRGHGLRATQDIEPHRFIIEYKGELIGQEECQQRMANMYQDTQAIL
;
A
#
# COMPACT_ATOMS: atom_id res chain seq x y z
N MET A 1 -18.39 -4.98 -7.78
CA MET A 1 -17.80 -3.63 -7.84
C MET A 1 -16.75 -3.51 -6.74
N PHE A 2 -15.69 -2.73 -6.97
CA PHE A 2 -14.57 -2.54 -6.03
C PHE A 2 -14.75 -1.23 -5.25
N TYR A 3 -15.76 -1.18 -4.38
CA TYR A 3 -16.05 -0.01 -3.54
C TYR A 3 -15.80 -0.34 -2.08
N GLU A 4 -15.26 0.62 -1.35
CA GLU A 4 -15.27 0.57 0.11
C GLU A 4 -16.65 0.93 0.66
N CYS A 5 -16.97 0.39 1.83
CA CYS A 5 -18.15 0.81 2.56
C CYS A 5 -17.89 2.16 3.21
N ASP A 6 -18.87 3.05 3.16
CA ASP A 6 -18.87 4.28 3.95
C ASP A 6 -19.39 4.00 5.37
N GLU A 7 -18.76 4.58 6.40
CA GLU A 7 -19.16 4.38 7.80
C GLU A 7 -20.59 4.85 8.08
N LEU A 8 -20.98 5.98 7.49
CA LEU A 8 -22.27 6.63 7.77
C LEU A 8 -23.43 5.85 7.16
N ASN A 9 -23.17 5.07 6.11
CA ASN A 9 -24.20 4.37 5.34
C ASN A 9 -24.14 2.83 5.41
N CYS A 10 -23.10 2.26 6.01
CA CYS A 10 -22.98 0.81 6.14
C CYS A 10 -24.06 0.24 7.07
N ALA A 11 -24.95 -0.61 6.54
CA ALA A 11 -26.03 -1.23 7.32
C ALA A 11 -25.52 -2.07 8.51
N LEU A 12 -24.29 -2.62 8.42
CA LEU A 12 -23.67 -3.39 9.50
C LEU A 12 -23.47 -2.57 10.78
N ALA A 13 -23.21 -1.26 10.66
CA ALA A 13 -23.06 -0.39 11.83
C ALA A 13 -24.34 -0.32 12.66
N ARG A 14 -25.52 -0.29 12.00
CA ARG A 14 -26.84 -0.30 12.67
C ARG A 14 -27.13 -1.63 13.39
N LEU A 15 -26.45 -2.70 12.97
CA LEU A 15 -26.53 -4.03 13.59
C LEU A 15 -25.45 -4.22 14.68
N GLY A 16 -24.62 -3.21 14.97
CA GLY A 16 -23.51 -3.33 15.90
C GLY A 16 -22.35 -4.22 15.38
N ILE A 17 -22.31 -4.51 14.08
CA ILE A 17 -21.30 -5.37 13.45
C ILE A 17 -20.18 -4.51 12.85
N THR A 18 -18.94 -4.89 13.12
CA THR A 18 -17.77 -4.22 12.52
C THR A 18 -17.65 -4.58 11.04
N CYS A 19 -17.78 -3.58 10.15
CA CYS A 19 -17.52 -3.74 8.72
C CYS A 19 -16.02 -3.91 8.43
N SER A 20 -15.66 -4.93 7.65
CA SER A 20 -14.30 -5.25 7.20
C SER A 20 -13.91 -4.62 5.85
N ASN A 21 -14.83 -3.94 5.16
CA ASN A 21 -14.65 -3.38 3.81
C ASN A 21 -14.28 -1.88 3.84
N ARG A 22 -13.29 -1.52 4.67
CA ARG A 22 -12.78 -0.14 4.87
C ARG A 22 -11.25 -0.16 5.06
N ASN A 23 -10.56 -0.98 4.28
CA ASN A 23 -9.12 -1.21 4.44
C ASN A 23 -8.28 -0.02 3.96
N PHE A 24 -8.75 0.75 2.96
CA PHE A 24 -8.11 1.98 2.50
C PHE A 24 -8.45 3.17 3.41
N GLU A 25 -9.71 3.36 3.79
CA GLU A 25 -10.13 4.45 4.70
C GLU A 25 -9.50 4.31 6.09
N LYS A 26 -9.62 3.13 6.71
CA LYS A 26 -8.94 2.84 7.99
C LYS A 26 -7.44 2.64 7.79
N GLY A 27 -6.94 2.93 6.58
CA GLY A 27 -5.63 2.66 6.06
C GLY A 27 -4.60 2.83 7.13
N ILE A 28 -4.15 1.70 7.68
CA ILE A 28 -3.10 1.68 8.70
C ILE A 28 -3.34 2.80 9.76
N ALA A 29 -4.56 2.97 10.30
CA ALA A 29 -4.75 3.59 11.62
C ALA A 29 -3.94 2.80 12.69
N SER A 30 -3.44 1.65 12.29
CA SER A 30 -2.30 0.96 12.84
C SER A 30 -0.94 1.50 12.41
N TYR A 31 -0.64 2.76 12.09
CA TYR A 31 0.79 3.16 11.88
C TYR A 31 1.45 3.35 13.24
N GLU A 32 0.68 3.84 14.21
CA GLU A 32 1.03 3.77 15.63
C GLU A 32 0.93 2.34 16.17
N ASN A 33 -0.04 1.52 15.74
CA ASN A 33 -0.06 0.07 16.04
C ASN A 33 0.90 -0.77 15.15
N PHE A 34 1.59 -0.19 14.14
CA PHE A 34 2.55 -0.86 13.25
C PHE A 34 3.91 -0.96 13.92
N LYS A 35 4.17 -0.12 14.93
CA LYS A 35 5.26 -0.34 15.88
C LYS A 35 4.98 -1.52 16.83
N LEU A 36 3.72 -1.87 17.06
CA LEU A 36 3.29 -2.95 17.96
C LEU A 36 3.00 -4.28 17.24
N SER A 37 2.57 -4.24 15.98
CA SER A 37 2.30 -5.43 15.17
C SER A 37 3.48 -5.71 14.24
N GLN A 38 4.08 -6.87 14.43
CA GLN A 38 5.07 -7.53 13.58
C GLN A 38 4.99 -7.06 12.11
N LYS A 39 6.06 -6.43 11.60
CA LYS A 39 6.15 -6.03 10.19
C LYS A 39 5.91 -7.27 9.31
N ARG A 40 4.73 -7.36 8.66
CA ARG A 40 4.35 -8.50 7.78
C ARG A 40 5.22 -8.59 6.53
N TYR A 41 6.08 -7.60 6.29
CA TYR A 41 7.05 -7.57 5.22
C TYR A 41 8.40 -7.03 5.71
N ALA A 42 9.48 -7.49 5.07
CA ALA A 42 10.84 -7.04 5.32
C ALA A 42 11.53 -6.71 4.00
N VAL A 43 12.46 -5.76 4.06
CA VAL A 43 13.38 -5.49 2.95
C VAL A 43 14.36 -6.66 2.85
N CYS A 44 14.61 -7.14 1.64
CA CYS A 44 15.61 -8.17 1.36
C CYS A 44 16.43 -7.79 0.14
N TRP A 45 17.67 -8.28 0.07
CA TRP A 45 18.47 -8.18 -1.14
C TRP A 45 17.98 -9.22 -2.16
N THR A 46 17.80 -8.80 -3.42
CA THR A 46 17.28 -9.65 -4.50
C THR A 46 18.31 -9.90 -5.60
N GLY A 47 19.61 -9.79 -5.27
CA GLY A 47 20.70 -9.99 -6.22
C GLY A 47 20.82 -8.81 -7.18
N ASN A 48 20.85 -9.10 -8.47
CA ASN A 48 20.99 -8.09 -9.54
C ASN A 48 19.76 -7.20 -9.75
N ARG A 49 18.79 -7.21 -8.83
CA ARG A 49 17.57 -6.36 -8.88
C ARG A 49 17.50 -5.37 -7.72
N GLY A 50 18.56 -5.26 -6.92
CA GLY A 50 18.61 -4.37 -5.78
C GLY A 50 17.80 -4.87 -4.58
N HIS A 51 17.20 -3.94 -3.85
CA HIS A 51 16.36 -4.26 -2.69
C HIS A 51 14.93 -4.57 -3.11
N GLY A 52 14.39 -5.67 -2.59
CA GLY A 52 13.00 -6.05 -2.70
C GLY A 52 12.30 -6.09 -1.35
N LEU A 53 11.01 -6.43 -1.40
CA LEU A 53 10.20 -6.71 -0.22
C LEU A 53 9.79 -8.18 -0.22
N ARG A 54 9.82 -8.82 0.95
CA ARG A 54 9.29 -10.18 1.16
C ARG A 54 8.31 -10.20 2.32
N ALA A 55 7.34 -11.12 2.28
CA ALA A 55 6.52 -11.40 3.44
C ALA A 55 7.36 -12.07 4.55
N THR A 56 7.05 -11.77 5.80
CA THR A 56 7.69 -12.38 6.99
C THR A 56 6.82 -13.48 7.61
N GLN A 57 5.58 -13.63 7.12
CA GLN A 57 4.58 -14.57 7.56
C GLN A 57 3.63 -14.88 6.40
N ASP A 58 2.85 -15.95 6.53
CA ASP A 58 1.85 -16.32 5.54
C ASP A 58 0.74 -15.25 5.42
N ILE A 59 0.27 -15.10 4.18
CA ILE A 59 -0.77 -14.15 3.79
C ILE A 59 -1.87 -14.95 3.11
N GLU A 60 -3.05 -14.98 3.74
CA GLU A 60 -4.23 -15.64 3.19
C GLU A 60 -4.64 -15.05 1.83
N PRO A 61 -5.22 -15.87 0.93
CA PRO A 61 -5.78 -15.39 -0.32
C PRO A 61 -6.74 -14.21 -0.10
N HIS A 62 -6.68 -13.22 -0.98
CA HIS A 62 -7.54 -12.02 -0.98
C HIS A 62 -7.38 -11.09 0.25
N ARG A 63 -6.37 -11.30 1.10
CA ARG A 63 -6.06 -10.37 2.19
C ARG A 63 -5.47 -9.08 1.66
N PHE A 64 -5.95 -7.94 2.17
CA PHE A 64 -5.34 -6.64 1.93
C PHE A 64 -3.87 -6.61 2.43
N ILE A 65 -2.94 -6.18 1.58
CA ILE A 65 -1.49 -6.19 1.87
C ILE A 65 -1.02 -4.78 2.25
N ILE A 66 -1.00 -3.87 1.29
CA ILE A 66 -0.53 -2.49 1.45
C ILE A 66 -1.16 -1.61 0.36
N GLU A 67 -1.38 -0.35 0.68
CA GLU A 67 -1.76 0.67 -0.29
C GLU A 67 -0.52 1.19 -1.03
N TYR A 68 -0.59 1.28 -2.36
CA TYR A 68 0.44 1.96 -3.13
C TYR A 68 0.23 3.48 -3.00
N LYS A 69 1.13 4.13 -2.26
CA LYS A 69 1.15 5.60 -2.09
C LYS A 69 2.27 6.21 -2.90
N GLY A 70 1.96 7.30 -3.59
CA GLY A 70 2.90 8.08 -4.37
C GLY A 70 2.33 9.47 -4.64
N GLU A 71 3.03 10.25 -5.46
CA GLU A 71 2.53 11.55 -5.89
C GLU A 71 1.48 11.37 -7.00
N LEU A 72 0.35 12.07 -6.87
CA LEU A 72 -0.61 12.20 -7.96
C LEU A 72 -0.17 13.34 -8.86
N ILE A 73 0.33 13.01 -10.05
CA ILE A 73 0.85 13.99 -11.01
C ILE A 73 0.14 13.90 -12.35
N GLY A 74 0.11 15.03 -13.06
CA GLY A 74 -0.36 15.08 -14.44
C GLY A 74 0.61 14.40 -15.41
N GLN A 75 0.13 14.09 -16.61
CA GLN A 75 0.94 13.44 -17.64
C GLN A 75 2.13 14.33 -18.07
N GLU A 76 1.92 15.63 -18.18
CA GLU A 76 2.98 16.59 -18.55
C GLU A 76 4.10 16.63 -17.50
N GLU A 77 3.72 16.75 -16.22
CA GLU A 77 4.67 16.69 -15.09
C GLU A 77 5.46 15.38 -15.10
N CYS A 78 4.79 14.25 -15.33
CA CYS A 78 5.45 12.95 -15.44
C CYS A 78 6.50 12.93 -16.55
N GLN A 79 6.18 13.48 -17.73
CA GLN A 79 7.10 13.57 -18.86
C GLN A 79 8.28 14.50 -18.57
N GLN A 80 8.02 15.66 -17.95
CA GLN A 80 9.06 16.62 -17.57
C GLN A 80 10.03 16.00 -16.54
N ARG A 81 9.53 15.28 -15.52
CA ARG A 81 10.39 14.60 -14.55
C ARG A 81 11.18 13.46 -15.18
N MET A 82 10.57 12.69 -16.06
CA MET A 82 11.27 11.63 -16.79
C MET A 82 12.41 12.19 -17.66
N ALA A 83 12.19 13.35 -18.29
CA ALA A 83 13.16 13.99 -19.16
C ALA A 83 14.23 14.82 -18.44
N ASN A 84 14.01 15.27 -17.20
CA ASN A 84 14.93 16.21 -16.54
C ASN A 84 15.44 15.72 -15.17
N MET A 85 14.77 14.77 -14.53
CA MET A 85 15.10 14.32 -13.16
C MET A 85 15.51 12.86 -13.08
N TYR A 86 14.92 11.98 -13.89
CA TYR A 86 15.11 10.54 -13.78
C TYR A 86 16.02 9.93 -14.86
N GLN A 87 16.62 10.76 -15.74
CA GLN A 87 17.45 10.28 -16.85
C GLN A 87 18.75 9.59 -16.40
N ASP A 88 19.37 10.06 -15.31
CA ASP A 88 20.64 9.55 -14.80
C ASP A 88 20.47 8.45 -13.74
N THR A 89 19.30 7.82 -13.69
CA THR A 89 19.10 6.66 -12.81
C THR A 89 19.93 5.51 -13.38
N GLN A 90 21.17 5.34 -12.89
CA GLN A 90 22.05 4.24 -13.30
C GLN A 90 21.27 2.93 -13.19
N ALA A 91 21.00 2.30 -14.34
CA ALA A 91 20.54 0.93 -14.37
C ALA A 91 21.65 0.10 -13.70
N ILE A 92 21.38 -0.40 -12.50
CA ILE A 92 22.21 -1.41 -11.86
C ILE A 92 22.03 -2.67 -12.71
N LEU A 93 22.90 -2.85 -13.71
CA LEU A 93 23.02 -4.06 -14.53
C LEU A 93 23.90 -5.08 -13.81
#